data_AF-A0A3N5M579-F1
#
_entry.id   AF-A0A3N5M579-F1
#
_cell.length_a   1.000
_cell.length_b   1.000
_cell.length_c   1.000
_cell.angle_alpha   90.00
_cell.angle_beta   90.00
_cell.angle_gamma   90.00
#
_symmetry.space_group_name_H-M   'P 1'
#
loop_
_entity.id
_entity.type
_entity.pdbx_description
1 polymer ?
#
loop_
_entity_poly.entity_id
_entity_poly.type
_entity_poly.pdbx_seq_one_letter_code
_entity_poly.pdbx_strand_id
1 'polypeptide(L)'
;MICATAARADAIADCSQSRDAQARLRACSDVLAGQAYSPEQKALAYRNRGNARADAGAGAQAVADFTEAIRLQPGEAGGFAGRGRAKLVVQDVDGAIADYSEALSLAPGNASYHTARGHAHFVRGESTAAIADFTEA
;
A
#
# COMPACT_ATOMS: atom_id res chain seq x y z
N MET A 1 -14.80 5.31 -32.56
CA MET A 1 -13.79 4.26 -32.37
C MET A 1 -12.80 4.81 -31.35
N ILE A 2 -12.90 4.44 -30.08
CA ILE A 2 -11.96 4.92 -29.04
C ILE A 2 -10.65 4.16 -29.24
N CYS A 3 -9.52 4.86 -29.30
CA CYS A 3 -8.21 4.24 -29.46
C CYS A 3 -7.87 3.40 -28.21
N ALA A 4 -7.36 2.18 -28.40
CA ALA A 4 -7.04 1.27 -27.30
C ALA A 4 -6.02 1.84 -26.30
N THR A 5 -5.21 2.84 -26.70
CA THR A 5 -4.28 3.56 -25.82
C THR A 5 -4.99 4.56 -24.91
N ALA A 6 -6.04 5.24 -25.39
CA ALA A 6 -6.82 6.18 -24.59
C ALA A 6 -7.57 5.45 -23.46
N ALA A 7 -8.25 4.34 -23.80
CA ALA A 7 -8.94 3.51 -22.80
C ALA A 7 -8.00 2.95 -21.71
N ARG A 8 -6.73 2.69 -22.02
CA ARG A 8 -5.73 2.24 -21.03
C ARG A 8 -5.30 3.37 -20.09
N ALA A 9 -5.10 4.57 -20.63
CA ALA A 9 -4.71 5.74 -19.85
C ALA A 9 -5.80 6.13 -18.86
N ASP A 10 -7.06 6.11 -19.30
CA ASP A 10 -8.22 6.40 -18.46
C ASP A 10 -8.33 5.39 -17.30
N ALA A 11 -8.16 4.09 -17.56
CA ALA A 11 -8.23 3.06 -16.52
C ALA A 11 -7.13 3.19 -15.43
N ILE A 12 -5.90 3.55 -15.82
CA ILE A 12 -4.81 3.82 -14.86
C ILE A 12 -5.10 5.08 -14.04
N ALA A 13 -5.62 6.13 -14.70
CA ALA A 13 -5.98 7.37 -14.04
C ALA A 13 -7.10 7.13 -13.01
N ASP A 14 -8.15 6.40 -13.38
CA ASP A 14 -9.26 6.05 -12.49
C ASP A 14 -8.80 5.19 -11.31
N CYS A 15 -7.91 4.22 -11.55
CA CYS A 15 -7.30 3.43 -10.48
C CYS A 15 -6.46 4.28 -9.51
N SER A 16 -5.90 5.41 -9.95
CA SER A 16 -4.97 6.21 -9.15
C SER A 16 -5.60 7.44 -8.51
N GLN A 17 -6.62 8.02 -9.13
CA GLN A 17 -7.13 9.35 -8.78
C GLN A 17 -8.58 9.32 -8.28
N SER A 18 -9.29 8.20 -8.45
CA SER A 18 -10.68 8.14 -8.03
C SER A 18 -10.82 8.32 -6.52
N ARG A 19 -11.64 9.32 -6.15
CA ARG A 19 -12.01 9.62 -4.76
C ARG A 19 -13.04 8.62 -4.22
N ASP A 20 -13.75 7.93 -5.09
CA ASP A 20 -14.69 6.87 -4.72
C ASP A 20 -13.94 5.53 -4.60
N ALA A 21 -13.95 4.94 -3.40
CA ALA A 21 -13.21 3.72 -3.12
C ALA A 21 -13.67 2.53 -3.96
N GLN A 22 -14.97 2.45 -4.29
CA GLN A 22 -15.54 1.37 -5.10
C GLN A 22 -15.15 1.49 -6.58
N ALA A 23 -15.20 2.70 -7.15
CA ALA A 23 -14.72 2.99 -8.49
C ALA A 23 -13.22 2.72 -8.60
N ARG A 24 -12.42 3.13 -7.61
CA ARG A 24 -10.99 2.82 -7.54
C ARG A 24 -10.73 1.31 -7.56
N LEU A 25 -11.47 0.55 -6.74
CA LEU A 25 -11.34 -0.91 -6.65
C LEU A 25 -11.66 -1.60 -7.98
N ARG A 26 -12.73 -1.16 -8.68
CA ARG A 26 -13.09 -1.67 -10.01
C ARG A 26 -12.00 -1.36 -11.04
N ALA A 27 -11.63 -0.08 -11.18
CA ALA A 27 -10.64 0.36 -12.16
C ALA A 27 -9.29 -0.34 -11.98
N CYS A 28 -8.80 -0.46 -10.74
CA CYS A 28 -7.55 -1.19 -10.49
C CYS A 28 -7.67 -2.68 -10.80
N SER A 29 -8.84 -3.30 -10.58
CA SER A 29 -9.04 -4.71 -10.93
C SER A 29 -9.03 -4.92 -12.45
N ASP A 30 -9.59 -3.99 -13.22
CA ASP A 30 -9.55 -4.02 -14.68
C ASP A 30 -8.12 -3.89 -15.22
N VAL A 31 -7.32 -2.97 -14.65
CA VAL A 31 -5.89 -2.83 -14.97
C VAL A 31 -5.14 -4.14 -14.72
N LEU A 32 -5.42 -4.81 -13.60
CA LEU A 32 -4.73 -6.04 -13.21
C LEU A 32 -5.14 -7.26 -14.06
N ALA A 33 -6.39 -7.31 -14.53
CA ALA A 33 -6.84 -8.31 -15.50
C ALA A 33 -6.25 -8.09 -16.91
N GLY A 34 -5.85 -6.85 -17.22
CA GLY A 34 -5.24 -6.49 -18.49
C GLY A 34 -3.82 -7.03 -18.69
N GLN A 35 -3.52 -7.47 -19.92
CA GLN A 35 -2.16 -7.91 -20.30
C GLN A 35 -1.27 -6.77 -20.79
N ALA A 36 -1.85 -5.63 -21.18
CA ALA A 36 -1.14 -4.54 -21.86
C ALA A 36 -0.50 -3.51 -20.92
N TYR A 37 -0.36 -3.85 -19.63
CA TYR A 37 0.21 -2.96 -18.61
C TYR A 37 1.58 -3.46 -18.16
N SER A 38 2.50 -2.52 -17.98
CA SER A 38 3.86 -2.82 -17.51
C SER A 38 3.86 -3.33 -16.06
N PRO A 39 4.94 -3.99 -15.60
CA PRO A 39 5.09 -4.38 -14.20
C PRO A 39 4.90 -3.20 -13.24
N GLU A 40 5.37 -2.01 -13.59
CA GLU A 40 5.26 -0.80 -12.77
C GLU A 40 3.82 -0.32 -12.66
N GLN A 41 3.10 -0.33 -13.78
CA GLN A 41 1.67 0.01 -13.81
C GLN A 41 0.84 -0.99 -12.99
N LYS A 42 1.19 -2.28 -13.07
CA LYS A 42 0.54 -3.32 -12.27
C LYS A 42 0.88 -3.20 -10.78
N ALA A 43 2.12 -2.87 -10.43
CA ALA A 43 2.52 -2.63 -9.05
C ALA A 43 1.72 -1.46 -8.43
N LEU A 44 1.61 -0.36 -9.18
CA LEU A 44 0.77 0.79 -8.81
C LEU A 44 -0.70 0.39 -8.63
N ALA A 45 -1.25 -0.39 -9.56
CA ALA A 45 -2.63 -0.84 -9.49
C ALA A 45 -2.90 -1.76 -8.28
N TYR A 46 -1.99 -2.70 -8.00
CA TYR A 46 -2.05 -3.52 -6.78
C TYR A 46 -2.01 -2.65 -5.53
N ARG A 47 -1.07 -1.71 -5.43
CA ARG A 47 -0.96 -0.79 -4.27
C ARG A 47 -2.24 0.02 -4.06
N ASN A 48 -2.80 0.59 -5.12
CA ASN A 48 -4.00 1.42 -5.04
C ASN A 48 -5.27 0.60 -4.73
N ARG A 49 -5.36 -0.63 -5.25
CA ARG A 49 -6.43 -1.57 -4.88
C ARG A 49 -6.29 -2.02 -3.43
N GLY A 50 -5.06 -2.28 -2.97
CA GLY A 50 -4.74 -2.57 -1.58
C GLY A 50 -5.17 -1.45 -0.64
N ASN A 51 -4.90 -0.18 -1.01
CA ASN A 51 -5.40 0.99 -0.29
C ASN A 51 -6.93 1.00 -0.22
N ALA A 52 -7.63 0.83 -1.36
CA ALA A 52 -9.09 0.81 -1.39
C ALA A 52 -9.69 -0.32 -0.53
N ARG A 53 -9.06 -1.49 -0.51
CA ARG A 53 -9.47 -2.63 0.32
C ARG A 53 -9.22 -2.37 1.81
N ALA A 54 -8.08 -1.78 2.16
CA ALA A 54 -7.79 -1.39 3.53
C ALA A 54 -8.81 -0.36 4.05
N ASP A 55 -9.14 0.66 3.26
CA ASP A 55 -10.17 1.66 3.59
C ASP A 55 -11.55 1.02 3.79
N ALA A 56 -11.84 -0.06 3.06
CA ALA A 56 -13.06 -0.85 3.18
C ALA A 56 -13.03 -1.92 4.31
N GLY A 57 -11.96 -1.98 5.12
CA GLY A 57 -11.80 -2.97 6.19
C GLY A 57 -11.39 -4.38 5.71
N ALA A 58 -11.14 -4.57 4.42
CA ALA A 58 -10.72 -5.84 3.84
C ALA A 58 -9.21 -6.08 3.98
N GLY A 59 -8.72 -6.12 5.23
CA GLY A 59 -7.30 -6.17 5.57
C GLY A 59 -6.52 -7.32 4.91
N ALA A 60 -7.05 -8.55 4.96
CA ALA A 60 -6.37 -9.71 4.36
C ALA A 60 -6.18 -9.58 2.83
N GLN A 61 -7.20 -9.07 2.13
CA GLN A 61 -7.12 -8.84 0.69
C GLN A 61 -6.18 -7.68 0.35
N ALA A 62 -6.10 -6.66 1.22
CA ALA A 62 -5.13 -5.58 1.09
C ALA A 62 -3.68 -6.09 1.28
N VAL A 63 -3.43 -6.95 2.26
CA VAL A 63 -2.10 -7.58 2.46
C VAL A 63 -1.66 -8.35 1.21
N ALA A 64 -2.56 -9.12 0.59
CA ALA A 64 -2.28 -9.84 -0.64
C ALA A 64 -1.92 -8.89 -1.80
N ASP A 65 -2.68 -7.82 -1.99
CA ASP A 65 -2.40 -6.81 -3.02
C ASP A 65 -1.05 -6.12 -2.81
N PHE A 66 -0.75 -5.66 -1.59
CA PHE A 66 0.54 -5.05 -1.32
C PHE A 66 1.70 -6.02 -1.49
N THR A 67 1.49 -7.31 -1.20
CA THR A 67 2.52 -8.34 -1.44
C THR A 67 2.85 -8.48 -2.92
N GLU A 68 1.85 -8.45 -3.80
CA GLU A 68 2.11 -8.43 -5.25
C GLU A 68 2.73 -7.11 -5.73
N ALA A 69 2.33 -5.97 -5.16
CA ALA A 69 2.97 -4.69 -5.45
C ALA A 69 4.47 -4.71 -5.11
N ILE A 70 4.83 -5.20 -3.92
CA ILE A 70 6.22 -5.37 -3.45
C ILE A 70 6.98 -6.35 -4.35
N ARG A 71 6.36 -7.47 -4.75
CA ARG A 71 7.01 -8.45 -5.64
C ARG A 71 7.38 -7.83 -6.99
N LEU A 72 6.54 -6.94 -7.52
CA LEU A 72 6.78 -6.25 -8.80
C LEU A 72 7.74 -5.05 -8.65
N GLN A 73 7.71 -4.36 -7.51
CA GLN A 73 8.55 -3.19 -7.22
C GLN A 73 9.08 -3.25 -5.77
N PRO A 74 10.13 -4.04 -5.51
CA PRO A 74 10.65 -4.21 -4.15
C PRO A 74 11.39 -2.97 -3.62
N GLY A 75 11.75 -2.02 -4.49
CA GLY A 75 12.40 -0.76 -4.09
C GLY A 75 11.42 0.36 -3.73
N GLU A 76 10.11 0.10 -3.68
CA GLU A 76 9.10 1.12 -3.43
C GLU A 76 8.59 1.04 -1.98
N ALA A 77 8.93 2.05 -1.18
CA ALA A 77 8.60 2.07 0.26
C ALA A 77 7.09 2.05 0.56
N GLY A 78 6.28 2.65 -0.33
CA GLY A 78 4.82 2.71 -0.17
C GLY A 78 4.15 1.34 -0.16
N GLY A 79 4.68 0.35 -0.89
CA GLY A 79 4.20 -1.03 -0.86
C GLY A 79 4.32 -1.65 0.54
N PHE A 80 5.49 -1.52 1.18
CA PHE A 80 5.73 -2.01 2.53
C PHE A 80 4.88 -1.27 3.56
N ALA A 81 4.85 0.06 3.53
CA ALA A 81 4.04 0.84 4.47
C ALA A 81 2.53 0.53 4.33
N GLY A 82 2.04 0.35 3.11
CA GLY A 82 0.67 -0.09 2.85
C GLY A 82 0.37 -1.48 3.44
N ARG A 83 1.30 -2.44 3.26
CA ARG A 83 1.17 -3.79 3.83
C ARG A 83 1.20 -3.77 5.35
N GLY A 84 2.09 -2.97 5.95
CA GLY A 84 2.16 -2.80 7.40
C GLY A 84 0.84 -2.29 7.99
N ARG A 85 0.23 -1.29 7.33
CA ARG A 85 -1.10 -0.80 7.73
C ARG A 85 -2.16 -1.87 7.64
N ALA A 86 -2.18 -2.64 6.55
CA ALA A 86 -3.14 -3.73 6.37
C ALA A 86 -2.93 -4.88 7.37
N LYS A 87 -1.68 -5.16 7.76
CA LYS A 87 -1.33 -6.14 8.78
C LYS A 87 -1.82 -5.77 10.18
N LEU A 88 -1.77 -4.49 10.55
CA LEU A 88 -2.39 -4.02 11.80
C LEU A 88 -3.90 -4.29 11.84
N VAL A 89 -4.60 -4.13 10.72
CA VAL A 89 -6.04 -4.44 10.63
C VAL A 89 -6.31 -5.93 10.90
N VAL A 90 -5.44 -6.83 10.44
CA VAL A 90 -5.54 -8.28 10.70
C VAL A 90 -4.79 -8.72 11.96
N GLN A 91 -4.40 -7.78 12.82
CA GLN A 91 -3.71 -8.02 14.10
C GLN A 91 -2.33 -8.69 13.98
N ASP A 92 -1.70 -8.65 12.80
CA ASP A 92 -0.29 -9.03 12.60
C ASP A 92 0.62 -7.84 12.93
N VAL A 93 0.75 -7.53 14.22
CA VAL A 93 1.49 -6.37 14.71
C VAL A 93 3.00 -6.50 14.43
N ASP A 94 3.55 -7.70 14.64
CA ASP A 94 4.97 -8.00 14.40
C ASP A 94 5.32 -7.84 12.92
N GLY A 95 4.48 -8.38 12.03
CA GLY A 95 4.64 -8.22 10.60
C GLY A 95 4.47 -6.78 10.14
N ALA A 96 3.67 -5.96 10.82
CA ALA A 96 3.52 -4.54 10.52
C ALA A 96 4.77 -3.74 10.89
N ILE A 97 5.36 -3.97 12.06
CA ILE A 97 6.62 -3.35 12.49
C ILE A 97 7.75 -3.67 11.51
N ALA A 98 7.83 -4.94 11.07
CA ALA A 98 8.80 -5.37 10.07
C ALA A 98 8.63 -4.62 8.75
N ASP A 99 7.40 -4.52 8.24
CA ASP A 99 7.12 -3.81 6.99
C ASP A 99 7.42 -2.30 7.09
N TYR A 100 7.07 -1.64 8.19
CA TYR A 100 7.42 -0.22 8.36
C TYR A 100 8.92 0.01 8.51
N SER A 101 9.64 -0.94 9.12
CA SER A 101 11.11 -0.87 9.19
C SER A 101 11.74 -0.99 7.80
N GLU A 102 11.20 -1.85 6.94
CA GLU A 102 11.64 -1.95 5.55
C GLU A 102 11.32 -0.66 4.77
N ALA A 103 10.12 -0.10 4.94
CA ALA A 103 9.75 1.19 4.34
C ALA A 103 10.70 2.33 4.77
N LEU A 104 11.09 2.36 6.05
CA LEU A 104 12.07 3.30 6.58
C LEU A 104 13.49 3.04 6.07
N SER A 105 13.87 1.79 5.82
CA SER A 105 15.17 1.50 5.19
C SER A 105 15.28 2.09 3.78
N LEU A 106 14.16 2.09 3.03
CA LEU A 106 14.05 2.66 1.69
C LEU A 106 13.86 4.19 1.70
N ALA A 107 13.20 4.73 2.73
CA ALA A 107 12.96 6.16 2.90
C ALA A 107 13.15 6.62 4.36
N PRO A 108 14.41 6.76 4.83
CA PRO A 108 14.71 6.95 6.26
C PRO A 108 14.15 8.23 6.89
N GLY A 109 13.95 9.28 6.10
CA GLY A 109 13.42 10.57 6.55
C GLY A 109 11.90 10.69 6.45
N ASN A 110 11.17 9.60 6.18
CA ASN A 110 9.72 9.67 6.02
C ASN A 110 9.01 9.66 7.37
N ALA A 111 8.62 10.85 7.84
CA ALA A 111 7.86 11.09 9.06
C ALA A 111 6.61 10.20 9.23
N SER A 112 5.90 9.94 8.12
CA SER A 112 4.68 9.11 8.16
C SER A 112 5.00 7.64 8.46
N TYR A 113 6.17 7.14 8.04
CA TYR A 113 6.57 5.76 8.32
C TYR A 113 7.07 5.59 9.76
N HIS A 114 7.78 6.59 10.30
CA HIS A 114 8.08 6.67 11.73
C HIS A 114 6.81 6.68 12.57
N THR A 115 5.86 7.58 12.26
CA THR A 115 4.56 7.62 12.95
C THR A 115 3.83 6.27 12.89
N ALA A 116 3.82 5.61 11.73
CA ALA A 116 3.13 4.35 11.56
C ALA A 116 3.79 3.19 12.31
N ARG A 117 5.14 3.13 12.35
CA ARG A 117 5.88 2.15 13.14
C ARG A 117 5.74 2.42 14.64
N GLY A 118 5.79 3.68 15.06
CA GLY A 118 5.58 4.07 16.45
C GLY A 118 4.19 3.66 16.95
N HIS A 119 3.15 3.82 16.12
CA HIS A 119 1.81 3.31 16.43
C HIS A 119 1.80 1.77 16.56
N ALA A 120 2.51 1.05 15.68
CA ALA A 120 2.60 -0.42 15.78
C ALA A 120 3.33 -0.86 17.06
N HIS A 121 4.43 -0.22 17.44
CA HIS A 121 5.11 -0.44 18.72
C HIS A 121 4.21 -0.14 19.91
N PHE A 122 3.43 0.94 19.86
CA PHE A 122 2.46 1.26 20.90
C PHE A 122 1.39 0.17 21.04
N VAL A 123 0.83 -0.33 19.94
CA VAL A 123 -0.13 -1.44 19.95
C VAL A 123 0.49 -2.71 20.53
N ARG A 124 1.79 -2.95 20.31
CA ARG A 124 2.55 -4.07 20.90
C ARG A 124 2.89 -3.88 22.38
N GLY A 125 2.69 -2.68 22.95
CA GLY A 125 3.07 -2.33 24.33
C GLY A 125 4.51 -1.86 24.49
N GLU A 126 5.22 -1.58 23.40
CA GLU A 126 6.62 -1.16 23.39
C GLU A 126 6.75 0.37 23.43
N SER A 127 6.32 0.98 24.54
CA SER A 127 6.21 2.44 24.68
C SER A 127 7.52 3.20 24.41
N THR A 128 8.67 2.65 24.81
CA THR A 128 9.97 3.30 24.55
C THR A 128 10.30 3.35 23.06
N ALA A 129 10.03 2.27 22.32
CA ALA A 129 10.24 2.23 20.87
C ALA A 129 9.24 3.16 20.16
N ALA A 130 7.99 3.18 20.61
CA ALA A 130 6.97 4.09 20.09
C ALA A 130 7.37 5.57 20.26
N ILE A 131 7.87 5.96 21.44
CA ILE A 131 8.33 7.34 21.71
C ILE A 131 9.52 7.71 20.82
N ALA A 132 10.47 6.79 20.62
CA ALA A 132 11.60 7.02 19.74
C ALA A 132 11.13 7.31 18.30
N ASP A 133 10.24 6.47 17.77
CA ASP A 133 9.66 6.68 16.44
C ASP A 133 8.88 7.99 16.33
N PHE A 134 8.07 8.34 17.33
CA PHE A 134 7.33 9.61 17.31
C PHE A 134 8.22 10.85 17.42
N THR A 135 9.45 10.70 17.91
CA THR A 135 10.43 11.79 17.98
C THR A 135 11.15 12.00 16.65
N GLU A 136 11.32 10.93 15.87
CA GLU A 136 11.91 10.95 14.52
C GLU A 136 10.91 11.30 13.41
N ALA A 137 9.61 11.35 13.74
CA ALA A 137 8.52 11.74 12.83
C ALA A 137 8.40 13.26 12.67
#